data_AF-A0A9D7NHC5-F1
#
_entry.id   AF-A0A9D7NHC5-F1
#
_cell.length_a   1.000
_cell.length_b   1.000
_cell.length_c   1.000
_cell.angle_alpha   90.00
_cell.angle_beta   90.00
_cell.angle_gamma   90.00
#
_symmetry.space_group_name_H-M   'P 1'
#
loop_
_entity.id
_entity.type
_entity.pdbx_description
1 polymer ?
#
loop_
_entity_poly.entity_id
_entity_poly.type
_entity_poly.pdbx_seq_one_letter_code
_entity_poly.pdbx_strand_id
1 'polypeptide(L)'
;MKRWSQISRNPFWIKLFNWEYWPTLAFYWPMFVYGPLLALRSRHACFFTAANPGILAGGLGLESKFATLQNIPEALRPKSVLAPRGRDLALTIEDIRRAGINFPLIAKPDIGYRGFLVKKMDTPDQLRAYLSLYPIDFIIQEYLDYPKSLGFCITGCPMPIEAKSAP
;
A
#
# COMPACT_ATOMS: atom_id res chain seq x y z
N MET A 1 49.24 9.10 4.71
CA MET A 1 47.96 8.99 3.97
C MET A 1 47.30 7.59 3.97
N LYS A 2 47.97 6.48 4.35
CA LYS A 2 47.37 5.12 4.36
C LYS A 2 46.45 4.77 5.55
N ARG A 3 46.44 5.57 6.62
CA ARG A 3 45.71 5.26 7.88
C ARG A 3 44.21 5.60 7.81
N TRP A 4 43.87 6.66 7.10
CA TRP A 4 42.47 7.12 6.93
C TRP A 4 41.65 6.19 6.02
N SER A 5 42.28 5.57 5.02
CA SER A 5 41.61 4.61 4.13
C SER A 5 41.35 3.24 4.77
N GLN A 6 42.02 2.91 5.89
CA GLN A 6 41.76 1.70 6.66
C GLN A 6 40.63 1.89 7.68
N ILE A 7 40.52 3.08 8.27
CA ILE A 7 39.43 3.43 9.20
C ILE A 7 38.08 3.43 8.48
N SER A 8 38.02 3.98 7.26
CA SER A 8 36.79 4.01 6.45
C SER A 8 36.31 2.63 5.97
N ARG A 9 37.14 1.58 6.10
CA ARG A 9 36.81 0.20 5.73
C ARG A 9 36.51 -0.69 6.95
N ASN A 10 36.55 -0.15 8.17
CA ASN A 10 36.23 -0.91 9.36
C ASN A 10 34.70 -1.09 9.48
N PRO A 11 34.19 -2.32 9.61
CA PRO A 11 32.76 -2.59 9.73
C PRO A 11 32.08 -1.83 10.87
N PHE A 12 32.79 -1.51 11.96
CA PHE A 12 32.26 -0.74 13.08
C PHE A 12 31.82 0.67 12.65
N TRP A 13 32.71 1.40 11.97
CA TRP A 13 32.43 2.77 11.53
C TRP A 13 31.40 2.80 10.40
N ILE A 14 31.42 1.79 9.53
CA ILE A 14 30.39 1.62 8.50
C ILE A 14 29.02 1.44 9.17
N LYS A 15 28.89 0.54 10.15
CA LYS A 15 27.63 0.31 10.85
C LYS A 15 27.19 1.52 11.68
N LEU A 16 28.11 2.31 12.22
CA LEU A 16 27.77 3.48 13.03
C LEU A 16 27.24 4.64 12.17
N PHE A 17 27.85 4.93 11.03
CA PHE A 17 27.49 6.11 10.21
C PHE A 17 26.52 5.81 9.06
N ASN A 18 26.29 4.54 8.71
CA ASN A 18 25.31 4.17 7.70
C ASN A 18 24.08 3.59 8.40
N TRP A 19 22.99 4.37 8.40
CA TRP A 19 21.72 4.04 9.04
C TRP A 19 21.11 2.72 8.55
N GLU A 20 21.46 2.27 7.33
CA GLU A 20 21.02 1.02 6.73
C GLU A 20 21.39 -0.22 7.58
N TYR A 21 22.46 -0.14 8.37
CA TYR A 21 22.90 -1.23 9.24
C TYR A 21 22.45 -1.10 10.68
N TRP A 22 21.70 -0.05 11.02
CA TRP A 22 21.27 0.17 12.39
C TRP A 22 20.20 -0.87 12.77
N PRO A 23 20.20 -1.36 14.02
CA PRO A 23 19.07 -2.12 14.54
C PRO A 23 17.78 -1.31 14.38
N THR A 24 16.67 -2.00 14.11
CA THR A 24 15.36 -1.38 13.87
C THR A 24 15.00 -0.33 14.92
N LEU A 25 15.21 -0.60 16.21
CA LEU A 25 14.89 0.33 17.28
C LEU A 25 15.69 1.64 17.20
N ALA A 26 16.98 1.55 16.87
CA ALA A 26 17.82 2.73 16.68
C ALA A 26 17.37 3.52 15.44
N PHE A 27 17.02 2.85 14.34
CA PHE A 27 16.50 3.56 13.17
C PHE A 27 15.21 4.36 13.48
N TYR A 28 14.30 3.77 14.27
CA TYR A 28 13.02 4.40 14.61
C TYR A 28 13.05 5.28 15.88
N TRP A 29 14.21 5.45 16.55
CA TRP A 29 14.30 6.26 17.79
C TRP A 29 13.72 7.68 17.64
N PRO A 30 13.95 8.43 16.53
CA PRO A 30 13.41 9.78 16.40
C PRO A 30 11.88 9.79 16.38
N MET A 31 11.25 8.73 15.85
CA MET A 31 9.80 8.58 15.81
C MET A 31 9.20 8.41 17.21
N PHE A 32 9.88 7.67 18.10
CA PHE A 32 9.44 7.48 19.49
C PHE A 32 9.52 8.75 20.34
N VAL A 33 10.34 9.72 19.95
CA VAL A 33 10.43 11.02 20.63
C VAL A 33 9.51 12.04 19.98
N TYR A 34 9.58 12.17 18.65
CA TYR A 34 8.87 13.19 17.89
C TYR A 34 7.37 12.90 17.74
N GLY A 35 6.99 11.62 17.62
CA GLY A 35 5.58 11.20 17.55
C GLY A 35 4.76 11.64 18.76
N PRO A 36 5.20 11.34 20.00
CA PRO A 36 4.54 11.83 21.21
C PRO A 36 4.50 13.35 21.32
N LEU A 37 5.58 14.05 20.94
CA LEU A 37 5.60 15.52 20.88
C LEU A 37 4.51 16.07 19.94
N LEU A 38 4.34 15.46 18.76
CA LEU A 38 3.29 15.82 17.81
C LEU A 38 1.88 15.47 18.33
N ALA A 39 1.71 14.32 18.97
CA ALA A 39 0.45 13.93 19.59
C ALA A 39 0.04 14.92 20.69
N LEU A 40 1.00 15.38 21.51
CA LEU A 40 0.76 16.39 22.53
C LEU A 40 0.44 17.75 21.91
N ARG A 41 1.21 18.17 20.89
CA ARG A 41 0.99 19.45 20.18
C ARG A 41 -0.37 19.51 19.48
N SER A 42 -0.78 18.41 18.85
CA SER A 42 -2.09 18.29 18.18
C SER A 42 -3.23 17.98 19.14
N ARG A 43 -2.93 17.64 20.40
CA ARG A 43 -3.88 17.16 21.42
C ARG A 43 -4.68 15.93 20.94
N HIS A 44 -4.09 15.13 20.06
CA HIS A 44 -4.74 13.96 19.48
C HIS A 44 -3.72 12.83 19.29
N ALA A 45 -3.91 11.71 19.98
CA ALA A 45 -2.98 10.57 19.93
C ALA A 45 -2.82 9.98 18.52
N CYS A 46 -3.90 9.99 17.73
CA CYS A 46 -3.93 9.48 16.37
C CYS A 46 -3.84 10.60 15.32
N PHE A 47 -3.07 11.66 15.56
CA PHE A 47 -2.99 12.82 14.64
C PHE A 47 -2.62 12.45 13.19
N PHE A 48 -1.87 11.37 13.01
CA PHE A 48 -1.41 10.88 11.70
C PHE A 48 -2.55 10.33 10.84
N THR A 49 -3.71 9.99 11.40
CA THR A 49 -4.86 9.53 10.60
C THR A 49 -5.43 10.65 9.71
N ALA A 50 -5.12 11.90 10.03
CA ALA A 50 -5.50 13.07 9.24
C ALA A 50 -4.49 13.41 8.11
N ALA A 51 -3.44 12.60 7.91
CA ALA A 51 -2.39 12.91 6.93
C ALA A 51 -2.91 12.99 5.49
N ASN A 52 -3.94 12.21 5.14
CA ASN A 52 -4.65 12.31 3.88
C ASN A 52 -6.14 12.03 4.10
N PRO A 53 -7.01 13.05 4.16
CA PRO A 53 -8.46 12.88 4.34
C PRO A 53 -9.14 12.06 3.23
N GLY A 54 -8.52 11.98 2.04
CA GLY A 54 -9.02 11.17 0.93
C GLY A 54 -8.81 9.66 1.10
N ILE A 55 -8.10 9.24 2.16
CA ILE A 55 -7.83 7.84 2.48
C ILE A 55 -8.27 7.57 3.93
N LEU A 56 -9.03 6.51 4.15
CA LEU A 56 -9.47 6.15 5.50
C LEU A 56 -8.26 5.98 6.43
N ALA A 57 -8.31 6.65 7.58
CA ALA A 57 -7.25 6.67 8.60
C ALA A 57 -5.84 7.01 8.05
N GLY A 58 -5.74 7.77 6.95
CA GLY A 58 -4.47 8.18 6.36
C GLY A 58 -3.66 7.02 5.75
N GLY A 59 -4.28 5.86 5.50
CA GLY A 59 -3.60 4.68 4.95
C GLY A 59 -2.87 3.82 6.00
N LEU A 60 -3.43 3.70 7.20
CA LEU A 60 -2.85 2.91 8.30
C LEU A 60 -2.82 1.39 8.01
N GLY A 61 -3.46 0.93 6.93
CA GLY A 61 -3.41 -0.45 6.45
C GLY A 61 -4.68 -1.26 6.69
N LEU A 62 -5.76 -0.62 7.16
CA LEU A 62 -7.09 -1.23 7.35
C LEU A 62 -8.14 -0.68 6.37
N GLU A 63 -7.74 0.23 5.50
CA GLU A 63 -8.58 0.80 4.46
C GLU A 63 -8.82 -0.18 3.31
N SER A 64 -9.99 -0.06 2.69
CA SER A 64 -10.27 -0.71 1.40
C SER A 64 -9.45 -0.04 0.31
N LYS A 65 -8.55 -0.82 -0.31
CA LYS A 65 -7.78 -0.36 -1.47
C LYS A 65 -8.69 -0.11 -2.66
N PHE A 66 -9.77 -0.87 -2.80
CA PHE A 66 -10.74 -0.70 -3.86
C PHE A 66 -11.47 0.62 -3.71
N ALA A 67 -11.94 0.96 -2.50
CA ALA A 67 -12.58 2.25 -2.23
C ALA A 67 -11.64 3.42 -2.53
N THR A 68 -10.38 3.33 -2.08
CA THR A 68 -9.36 4.35 -2.39
C THR A 68 -9.10 4.46 -3.88
N LEU A 69 -9.08 3.34 -4.60
CA LEU A 69 -8.90 3.30 -6.06
C LEU A 69 -10.07 3.97 -6.80
N GLN A 70 -11.31 3.90 -6.29
CA GLN A 70 -12.47 4.57 -6.89
C GLN A 70 -12.40 6.10 -6.79
N ASN A 71 -11.61 6.66 -5.87
CA ASN A 71 -11.42 8.11 -5.77
C ASN A 71 -10.60 8.69 -6.94
N ILE A 72 -9.91 7.83 -7.71
CA ILE A 72 -9.13 8.22 -8.88
C ILE A 72 -10.03 8.18 -10.12
N PRO A 73 -9.97 9.19 -11.02
CA PRO A 73 -10.71 9.18 -12.27
C PRO A 73 -10.49 7.89 -13.07
N GLU A 74 -11.56 7.36 -13.66
CA GLU A 74 -11.56 6.05 -14.34
C GLU A 74 -10.47 5.93 -15.42
N ALA A 75 -10.22 7.00 -16.18
CA ALA A 75 -9.20 7.02 -17.22
C ALA A 75 -7.75 6.90 -16.71
N LEU A 76 -7.50 7.14 -15.41
CA LEU A 76 -6.17 7.17 -14.80
C LEU A 76 -5.89 5.95 -13.91
N ARG A 77 -6.83 5.01 -13.79
CA ARG A 77 -6.69 3.82 -12.95
C ARG A 77 -6.86 2.55 -13.77
N PRO A 78 -6.26 1.43 -13.34
CA PRO A 78 -6.42 0.18 -14.07
C PRO A 78 -7.84 -0.37 -13.87
N LYS A 79 -8.36 -1.03 -14.91
CA LYS A 79 -9.60 -1.79 -14.85
C LYS A 79 -9.54 -2.77 -13.69
N SER A 80 -10.55 -2.71 -12.83
CA SER A 80 -10.57 -3.46 -11.59
C SER A 80 -11.99 -3.85 -11.21
N VAL A 81 -12.12 -5.05 -10.66
CA VAL A 81 -13.37 -5.64 -10.18
C VAL A 81 -13.15 -6.10 -8.74
N LEU A 82 -14.10 -5.79 -7.86
CA LEU A 82 -14.11 -6.33 -6.51
C LEU A 82 -14.79 -7.72 -6.53
N ALA A 83 -14.11 -8.70 -5.97
CA ALA A 83 -14.58 -10.06 -5.72
C ALA A 83 -14.76 -10.26 -4.20
N PRO A 84 -15.96 -9.98 -3.66
CA PRO A 84 -16.27 -10.20 -2.26
C PRO A 84 -16.15 -11.68 -1.87
N ARG A 85 -15.75 -11.93 -0.62
CA ARG A 85 -15.72 -13.26 -0.03
C ARG A 85 -17.09 -13.94 -0.14
N GLY A 86 -17.08 -15.23 -0.48
CA GLY A 86 -18.30 -16.04 -0.57
C GLY A 86 -19.22 -15.69 -1.74
N ARG A 87 -18.83 -14.76 -2.63
CA ARG A 87 -19.55 -14.51 -3.87
C ARG A 87 -19.35 -15.68 -4.84
N ASP A 88 -20.37 -15.96 -5.64
CA ASP A 88 -20.28 -16.96 -6.70
C ASP A 88 -19.13 -16.60 -7.68
N LEU A 89 -18.24 -17.56 -7.90
CA LEU A 89 -17.13 -17.44 -8.83
C LEU A 89 -17.62 -17.21 -10.26
N ALA A 90 -18.75 -17.80 -10.66
CA ALA A 90 -19.30 -17.60 -11.99
C ALA A 90 -19.68 -16.14 -12.24
N LEU A 91 -20.33 -15.50 -11.27
CA LEU A 91 -20.66 -14.07 -11.32
C LEU A 91 -19.40 -13.20 -11.32
N THR A 92 -18.40 -13.56 -10.53
CA THR A 92 -17.12 -12.84 -10.50
C THR A 92 -16.41 -12.90 -11.86
N ILE A 93 -16.40 -14.05 -12.53
CA ILE A 93 -15.82 -14.20 -13.87
C ILE A 93 -16.59 -13.38 -14.91
N GLU A 94 -17.93 -13.34 -14.80
CA GLU A 94 -18.75 -12.52 -15.69
C GLU A 94 -18.49 -11.02 -15.49
N ASP A 95 -18.29 -10.56 -14.26
CA ASP A 95 -17.91 -9.17 -13.98
C ASP A 95 -16.54 -8.81 -14.57
N ILE A 96 -15.56 -9.71 -14.45
CA ILE A 96 -14.23 -9.56 -15.07
C ILE A 96 -14.37 -9.42 -16.60
N ARG A 97 -15.22 -10.24 -17.21
CA ARG A 97 -15.50 -10.20 -18.65
C ARG A 97 -16.17 -8.89 -19.06
N ARG A 98 -17.17 -8.42 -18.28
CA ARG A 98 -17.87 -7.15 -18.52
C ARG A 98 -16.97 -5.93 -18.36
N ALA A 99 -16.05 -5.97 -17.39
CA ALA A 99 -15.03 -4.94 -17.21
C ALA A 99 -13.97 -4.95 -18.33
N GLY A 100 -13.97 -5.95 -19.21
CA GLY A 100 -13.00 -6.10 -20.29
C GLY A 100 -11.58 -6.33 -19.78
N ILE A 101 -11.44 -7.08 -18.67
CA ILE A 101 -10.16 -7.50 -18.10
C ILE A 101 -9.81 -8.86 -18.71
N ASN A 102 -8.63 -8.93 -19.34
CA ASN A 102 -8.11 -10.15 -19.95
C ASN A 102 -7.04 -10.79 -19.08
N PHE A 103 -6.75 -12.06 -19.33
CA PHE A 103 -5.58 -12.73 -18.76
C PHE A 103 -4.31 -12.34 -19.53
N PRO A 104 -3.15 -12.19 -18.87
CA PRO A 104 -2.96 -12.36 -17.43
C PRO A 104 -3.54 -11.20 -16.61
N LEU A 105 -3.94 -11.49 -15.37
CA LEU A 105 -4.48 -10.51 -14.43
C LEU A 105 -3.83 -10.62 -13.05
N ILE A 106 -4.03 -9.64 -12.20
CA ILE A 106 -3.55 -9.63 -10.81
C ILE A 106 -4.75 -9.78 -9.87
N ALA A 107 -4.66 -10.73 -8.94
CA ALA A 107 -5.52 -10.80 -7.76
C ALA A 107 -4.75 -10.27 -6.54
N LYS A 108 -5.35 -9.33 -5.80
CA LYS A 108 -4.77 -8.78 -4.55
C LYS A 108 -5.86 -8.59 -3.50
N PRO A 109 -5.60 -8.78 -2.20
CA PRO A 109 -6.59 -8.52 -1.17
C PRO A 109 -7.00 -7.05 -1.14
N ASP A 110 -8.29 -6.79 -0.93
CA ASP A 110 -8.81 -5.43 -0.77
C ASP A 110 -8.20 -4.76 0.47
N ILE A 111 -8.18 -5.48 1.58
CA ILE A 111 -7.46 -5.12 2.80
C ILE A 111 -6.26 -6.05 2.91
N GLY A 112 -5.05 -5.51 2.87
CA GLY A 112 -3.85 -6.34 2.95
C GLY A 112 -2.56 -5.54 3.06
N TYR A 113 -1.52 -6.19 3.57
CA TYR A 113 -0.27 -5.53 3.96
C TYR A 113 0.91 -6.03 3.12
N ARG A 114 1.89 -5.15 2.82
CA ARG A 114 3.21 -5.50 2.24
C ARG A 114 3.20 -6.45 1.02
N GLY A 115 2.17 -6.39 0.18
CA GLY A 115 2.07 -7.25 -1.01
C GLY A 115 1.77 -8.73 -0.72
N PHE A 116 1.39 -9.08 0.51
CA PHE A 116 0.92 -10.43 0.81
C PHE A 116 -0.30 -10.78 -0.04
N LEU A 117 -0.32 -12.03 -0.53
CA LEU A 117 -1.40 -12.58 -1.36
C LEU A 117 -1.66 -11.80 -2.67
N VAL A 118 -0.68 -11.02 -3.14
CA VAL A 118 -0.70 -10.47 -4.50
C VAL A 118 -0.18 -11.55 -5.44
N LYS A 119 -0.98 -11.95 -6.43
CA LYS A 119 -0.60 -13.00 -7.37
C LYS A 119 -1.06 -12.70 -8.80
N LYS A 120 -0.15 -12.89 -9.75
CA LYS A 120 -0.45 -12.92 -11.19
C LYS A 120 -1.07 -14.25 -11.55
N MET A 121 -2.16 -14.21 -12.31
CA MET A 121 -2.87 -15.37 -12.83
C MET A 121 -2.90 -15.30 -14.34
N ASP A 122 -2.53 -16.39 -14.99
CA ASP A 122 -2.51 -16.50 -16.45
C ASP A 122 -3.76 -17.20 -16.99
N THR A 123 -4.52 -17.90 -16.12
CA THR A 123 -5.73 -18.63 -16.54
C THR A 123 -6.92 -18.46 -15.57
N PRO A 124 -8.16 -18.61 -16.07
CA PRO A 124 -9.37 -18.59 -15.23
C PRO A 124 -9.36 -19.64 -14.12
N ASP A 125 -8.81 -20.82 -14.38
CA ASP A 125 -8.79 -21.92 -13.39
C ASP A 125 -7.84 -21.64 -12.24
N GLN A 126 -6.70 -20.98 -12.50
CA GLN A 126 -5.82 -20.49 -11.44
C GLN A 126 -6.54 -19.48 -10.55
N LEU A 127 -7.32 -18.57 -11.14
CA LEU A 127 -8.10 -17.59 -10.40
C LEU A 127 -9.17 -18.28 -9.52
N ARG A 128 -9.92 -19.24 -10.08
CA ARG A 128 -10.93 -20.01 -9.33
C ARG A 128 -10.32 -20.74 -8.14
N ALA A 129 -9.23 -21.47 -8.36
CA ALA A 129 -8.54 -22.18 -7.30
C ALA A 129 -8.03 -21.23 -6.20
N TYR A 130 -7.56 -20.05 -6.59
CA TYR A 130 -7.02 -19.06 -5.66
C TYR A 130 -8.09 -18.39 -4.79
N LEU A 131 -9.20 -17.97 -5.39
CA LEU A 131 -10.32 -17.37 -4.67
C LEU A 131 -11.00 -18.37 -3.73
N SER A 132 -11.05 -19.66 -4.11
CA SER A 132 -11.56 -20.72 -3.23
C SER A 132 -10.63 -21.03 -2.05
N LEU A 133 -9.31 -20.84 -2.21
CA LEU A 133 -8.33 -21.11 -1.16
C LEU A 133 -8.36 -20.05 -0.05
N TYR A 134 -8.67 -18.80 -0.39
CA TYR A 134 -8.65 -17.67 0.54
C TYR A 134 -10.02 -16.98 0.61
N PRO A 135 -10.82 -17.21 1.66
CA PRO A 135 -12.17 -16.64 1.79
C PRO A 135 -12.13 -15.18 2.27
N ILE A 136 -11.46 -14.31 1.52
CA ILE A 136 -11.32 -12.87 1.77
C ILE A 136 -11.72 -12.07 0.53
N ASP A 137 -11.89 -10.76 0.69
CA ASP A 137 -12.23 -9.87 -0.42
C ASP A 137 -10.98 -9.62 -1.29
N PHE A 138 -11.11 -9.89 -2.58
CA PHE A 138 -10.04 -9.66 -3.55
C PHE A 138 -10.42 -8.57 -4.55
N ILE A 139 -9.43 -7.78 -4.95
CA ILE A 139 -9.47 -6.93 -6.12
C ILE A 139 -8.81 -7.70 -7.26
N ILE A 140 -9.58 -7.91 -8.32
CA ILE A 140 -9.09 -8.45 -9.59
C ILE A 140 -8.80 -7.28 -10.51
N GLN A 141 -7.57 -7.15 -10.97
CA GLN A 141 -7.09 -6.01 -11.73
C GLN A 141 -6.37 -6.47 -13.00
N GLU A 142 -6.48 -5.71 -14.09
CA GLU A 142 -5.71 -5.98 -15.30
C GLU A 142 -4.20 -5.96 -15.02
N TYR A 143 -3.45 -6.82 -15.71
CA TYR A 143 -2.00 -6.81 -15.62
C TYR A 143 -1.42 -5.72 -16.52
N LEU A 144 -0.71 -4.77 -15.92
CA LEU A 144 -0.02 -3.70 -16.63
C LEU A 144 1.47 -4.02 -16.73
N ASP A 145 1.95 -4.33 -17.94
CA ASP A 145 3.34 -4.68 -18.21
C ASP A 145 4.18 -3.44 -18.61
N TYR A 146 4.17 -2.43 -17.73
CA TYR A 146 5.04 -1.27 -17.90
C TYR A 146 6.44 -1.56 -17.32
N PRO A 147 7.52 -1.18 -18.02
CA PRO A 147 8.88 -1.53 -17.62
C PRO A 147 9.34 -0.82 -16.34
N LYS A 148 8.63 0.22 -15.90
CA LYS A 148 9.01 1.05 -14.76
C LYS A 148 7.78 1.37 -13.90
N SER A 149 7.95 1.28 -12.59
CA SER A 149 7.04 1.83 -11.61
C SER A 149 7.64 3.11 -11.01
N LEU A 150 6.77 4.05 -10.64
CA LEU A 150 7.15 5.32 -10.02
C LEU A 150 6.36 5.50 -8.73
N GLY A 151 7.04 5.98 -7.69
CA GLY A 151 6.43 6.38 -6.42
C GLY A 151 6.73 7.84 -6.14
N PHE A 152 5.71 8.61 -5.75
CA PHE A 152 5.85 10.01 -5.36
C PHE A 152 5.73 10.14 -3.84
N CYS A 153 6.69 10.82 -3.22
CA CYS A 153 6.62 11.20 -1.80
C CYS A 153 6.32 12.70 -1.73
N ILE A 154 5.19 13.06 -1.13
CA ILE A 154 4.75 14.45 -0.99
C ILE A 154 4.77 14.79 0.51
N THR A 155 5.44 15.89 0.86
CA THR A 155 5.48 16.42 2.23
C THR A 155 4.90 17.82 2.26
N GLY A 156 4.13 18.15 3.32
CA GLY A 156 3.67 19.52 3.55
C GLY A 156 2.62 20.05 2.57
N CYS A 157 1.67 19.22 2.12
CA CYS A 157 0.55 19.70 1.31
C CYS A 157 -0.59 20.21 2.22
N PRO A 158 -0.83 21.53 2.33
CA PRO A 158 -2.05 22.03 2.97
C PRO A 158 -3.20 21.73 2.01
N MET A 159 -3.88 20.60 2.21
CA MET A 159 -5.18 20.40 1.59
C MET A 159 -6.11 21.51 2.12
N PRO A 160 -6.86 22.24 1.26
CA PRO A 160 -7.94 23.06 1.76
C PRO A 160 -8.86 22.14 2.55
N ILE A 161 -9.12 22.50 3.80
CA ILE A 161 -9.98 21.75 4.72
C ILE A 161 -11.41 21.97 4.24
N GLU A 162 -11.81 21.32 3.15
CA GLU A 162 -13.21 21.01 2.93
C GLU A 162 -13.53 19.82 3.83
N ALA A 163 -13.82 20.15 5.09
CA ALA A 163 -14.42 19.23 6.02
C ALA A 163 -15.75 18.76 5.43
N LYS A 164 -15.73 17.66 4.69
CA LYS A 164 -16.92 16.82 4.57
C LYS A 164 -17.18 16.28 5.95
N SER A 165 -18.05 16.99 6.68
CA SER A 165 -18.72 16.47 7.86
C SER A 165 -19.26 15.09 7.52
N ALA A 166 -18.67 14.06 8.12
CA ALA A 166 -19.31 12.75 8.15
C ALA A 166 -20.65 12.89 8.92
N PRO A 167 -21.70 12.15 8.53
CA PRO A 167 -22.99 12.17 9.22
C PRO A 167 -22.89 11.68 10.67
#